data_AF-A0A2D7ZTU6-F1
#
_entry.id   AF-A0A2D7ZTU6-F1
#
_cell.length_a   1.000
_cell.length_b   1.000
_cell.length_c   1.000
_cell.angle_alpha   90.00
_cell.angle_beta   90.00
_cell.angle_gamma   90.00
#
_symmetry.space_group_name_H-M   'P 1'
#
loop_
_entity.id
_entity.type
_entity.pdbx_description
1 polymer ?
#
loop_
_entity_poly.entity_id
_entity_poly.type
_entity_poly.pdbx_seq_one_letter_code
_entity_poly.pdbx_strand_id
1 'polypeptide(L)'
;MKVKTMPAPIPVSTRAANIEYAIRDVVVPAVALEAAGHEIIKLNIGDPIAYPGLPTPQHMVDAYVEALQGGKNGYSPSYGLPQLRRAIARDEQRKGWNATEDDVYVCHGVTEALQLLFAAVLEEGTKVLAPGPH
;
A
#
# COMPACT_ATOMS: atom_id res chain seq x y z
N MET A 1 -2.25 49.49 5.48
CA MET A 1 -1.96 48.08 5.83
C MET A 1 -3.12 47.23 5.31
N LYS A 2 -2.98 46.57 4.15
CA LYS A 2 -4.05 45.75 3.57
C LYS A 2 -4.09 44.41 4.31
N VAL A 3 -5.16 44.17 5.07
CA VAL A 3 -5.42 42.88 5.69
C VAL A 3 -5.59 41.86 4.57
N LYS A 4 -4.66 40.91 4.44
CA LYS A 4 -4.84 39.74 3.58
C LYS A 4 -5.95 38.91 4.21
N THR A 5 -7.15 38.95 3.63
CA THR A 5 -8.22 38.00 3.93
C THR A 5 -7.71 36.60 3.63
N MET A 6 -7.74 35.71 4.61
CA MET A 6 -7.42 34.29 4.38
C MET A 6 -8.42 33.73 3.37
N PRO A 7 -7.98 32.94 2.36
CA PRO A 7 -8.90 32.32 1.42
C PRO A 7 -9.88 31.41 2.16
N ALA A 8 -11.12 31.35 1.67
CA ALA A 8 -12.14 30.45 2.21
C ALA A 8 -11.63 29.00 2.17
N PRO A 9 -11.95 28.18 3.20
CA PRO A 9 -11.49 26.80 3.25
C PRO A 9 -12.00 26.02 2.04
N ILE A 10 -11.12 25.19 1.46
CA ILE A 10 -11.46 24.32 0.33
C ILE A 10 -12.30 23.16 0.88
N PRO A 11 -13.55 22.97 0.44
CA PRO A 11 -14.38 21.90 0.95
C PRO A 11 -13.86 20.52 0.52
N VAL A 12 -13.90 19.56 1.43
CA VAL A 12 -13.57 18.15 1.13
C VAL A 12 -14.67 17.53 0.27
N SER A 13 -14.30 16.65 -0.66
CA SER A 13 -15.29 15.89 -1.44
C SER A 13 -16.08 14.93 -0.56
N THR A 14 -17.37 14.75 -0.82
CA THR A 14 -18.25 13.83 -0.06
C THR A 14 -17.66 12.43 0.06
N ARG A 15 -17.09 11.87 -1.02
CA ARG A 15 -16.47 10.53 -0.98
C ARG A 15 -15.31 10.41 0.01
N ALA A 16 -14.51 11.46 0.14
CA ALA A 16 -13.32 11.46 1.02
C ALA A 16 -13.71 11.73 2.48
N ALA A 17 -14.77 12.51 2.69
CA ALA A 17 -15.29 12.80 4.02
C ALA A 17 -15.86 11.57 4.75
N ASN A 18 -16.25 10.53 4.00
CA ASN A 18 -16.83 9.30 4.54
C ASN A 18 -15.81 8.15 4.70
N ILE A 19 -14.51 8.41 4.56
CA ILE A 19 -13.46 7.39 4.73
C ILE A 19 -13.02 7.39 6.20
N GLU A 20 -13.11 6.24 6.86
CA GLU A 20 -12.66 6.03 8.24
C GLU A 20 -11.53 5.00 8.29
N TYR A 21 -10.59 5.19 9.22
CA TYR A 21 -9.46 4.28 9.42
C TYR A 21 -9.04 4.19 10.89
N ALA A 22 -9.94 3.62 11.70
CA ALA A 22 -9.86 3.60 13.16
C ALA A 22 -8.57 2.95 13.73
N ILE A 23 -7.93 2.05 12.99
CA ILE A 23 -6.68 1.39 13.41
C ILE A 23 -5.56 2.41 13.68
N ARG A 24 -5.54 3.56 12.99
CA ARG A 24 -4.51 4.60 13.20
C ARG A 24 -4.86 5.59 14.31
N ASP A 25 -6.08 5.59 14.84
CA ASP A 25 -6.48 6.55 15.86
C ASP A 25 -5.72 6.35 17.17
N VAL A 26 -5.30 5.12 17.46
CA VAL A 26 -4.46 4.80 18.64
C VAL A 26 -3.02 5.31 18.51
N VAL A 27 -2.57 5.66 17.30
CA VAL A 27 -1.20 6.17 17.07
C VAL A 27 -1.06 7.59 17.61
N VAL A 28 -2.10 8.41 17.51
CA VAL A 28 -2.08 9.81 17.97
C VAL A 28 -1.78 9.93 19.47
N PRO A 29 -2.51 9.26 20.39
CA PRO A 29 -2.19 9.32 21.81
C PRO A 29 -0.85 8.65 22.14
N ALA A 30 -0.47 7.58 21.43
CA ALA A 30 0.83 6.92 21.61
C ALA A 30 1.99 7.89 21.36
N VAL A 31 1.94 8.68 20.27
CA VAL A 31 2.95 9.70 19.96
C VAL A 31 3.03 10.78 21.04
N ALA A 32 1.90 11.20 21.59
CA ALA A 32 1.87 12.19 22.67
C ALA A 32 2.53 11.66 23.96
N LEU A 33 2.31 10.38 24.29
CA LEU A 33 2.95 9.73 25.44
C LEU A 33 4.45 9.51 25.23
N GLU A 34 4.86 9.11 24.02
CA GLU A 34 6.29 9.02 23.65
C GLU A 34 6.97 10.38 23.82
N ALA A 35 6.33 11.47 23.36
CA ALA A 35 6.85 12.83 23.51
C ALA A 35 6.94 13.29 24.99
N ALA A 36 6.11 12.73 25.87
CA ALA A 36 6.18 12.95 27.31
C ALA A 36 7.23 12.05 28.01
N GLY A 37 7.97 11.23 27.26
CA GLY A 37 9.05 10.37 27.78
C GLY A 37 8.60 8.98 28.21
N HIS A 38 7.37 8.56 27.90
CA HIS A 38 6.90 7.21 28.16
C HIS A 38 7.43 6.22 27.10
N GLU A 39 7.82 5.03 27.56
CA GLU A 39 8.11 3.91 26.67
C GLU A 39 6.80 3.25 26.21
N ILE A 40 6.59 3.14 24.90
CA ILE A 40 5.39 2.56 24.30
C ILE A 40 5.75 1.30 23.51
N ILE A 41 5.20 0.16 23.92
CA ILE A 41 5.27 -1.08 23.14
C ILE A 41 4.14 -1.06 22.12
N LYS A 42 4.47 -0.90 20.85
CA LYS A 42 3.51 -0.86 19.75
C LYS A 42 3.20 -2.28 19.30
N LEU A 43 1.94 -2.70 19.46
CA LEU A 43 1.43 -4.01 19.01
C LEU A 43 0.28 -3.88 17.99
N ASN A 44 0.08 -2.67 17.47
CA ASN A 44 -1.05 -2.31 16.60
C ASN A 44 -0.67 -2.27 15.11
N ILE A 45 0.63 -2.27 14.78
CA ILE A 45 1.11 -2.15 13.39
C ILE A 45 1.61 -3.52 12.92
N GLY A 46 1.05 -4.01 11.82
CA GLY A 46 1.45 -5.24 11.15
C GLY A 46 2.63 -5.07 10.18
N ASP A 47 3.60 -4.21 10.49
CA ASP A 47 4.82 -4.02 9.70
C ASP A 47 5.94 -4.89 10.30
N PRO A 48 6.34 -6.00 9.64
CA PRO A 48 7.36 -6.89 10.17
C PRO A 48 8.72 -6.21 10.37
N ILE A 49 9.07 -5.23 9.53
CA ILE A 49 10.39 -4.57 9.56
C ILE A 49 10.52 -3.65 10.78
N ALA A 50 9.40 -3.19 11.33
CA ALA A 50 9.39 -2.41 12.56
C ALA A 50 9.84 -3.22 13.80
N TYR A 51 9.90 -4.54 13.70
CA TYR A 51 10.30 -5.44 14.79
C TYR A 51 11.60 -6.19 14.47
N PRO A 52 12.43 -6.50 15.49
CA PRO A 52 13.62 -7.32 15.30
C PRO A 52 13.30 -8.72 14.76
N GLY A 53 14.17 -9.23 13.88
CA GLY A 53 14.14 -10.63 13.44
C GLY A 53 13.42 -10.92 12.12
N LEU A 54 12.77 -9.93 11.50
CA LEU A 54 12.13 -10.08 10.19
C LEU A 54 12.66 -9.09 9.14
N PRO A 55 13.99 -9.03 8.90
CA PRO A 55 14.53 -8.16 7.87
C PRO A 55 14.17 -8.67 6.47
N THR A 56 14.17 -7.77 5.49
CA THR A 56 14.13 -8.16 4.08
C THR A 56 15.28 -9.12 3.78
N PRO A 57 15.04 -10.29 3.15
CA PRO A 57 16.08 -11.25 2.82
C PRO A 57 17.21 -10.62 1.98
N GLN A 58 18.47 -10.94 2.31
CA GLN A 58 19.65 -10.30 1.71
C GLN A 58 19.68 -10.37 0.18
N HIS A 59 19.33 -11.53 -0.39
CA HIS A 59 19.31 -11.71 -1.85
C HIS A 59 18.33 -10.75 -2.56
N MET A 60 17.25 -10.31 -1.90
CA MET A 60 16.32 -9.32 -2.47
C MET A 60 16.93 -7.92 -2.43
N VAL A 61 17.63 -7.59 -1.33
CA VAL A 61 18.36 -6.32 -1.19
C VAL A 61 19.45 -6.23 -2.26
N ASP A 62 20.24 -7.29 -2.43
CA ASP A 62 21.32 -7.34 -3.41
C ASP A 62 20.78 -7.19 -4.85
N ALA A 63 19.69 -7.87 -5.19
CA ALA A 63 19.06 -7.75 -6.50
C ALA A 63 18.53 -6.34 -6.78
N TYR A 64 18.01 -5.65 -5.75
CA TYR A 64 17.57 -4.27 -5.87
C TYR A 64 18.75 -3.31 -6.09
N VAL A 65 19.83 -3.49 -5.33
CA VAL A 65 21.08 -2.72 -5.49
C VAL A 65 21.67 -2.92 -6.88
N GLU A 66 21.77 -4.16 -7.35
CA GLU A 66 22.26 -4.49 -8.69
C GLU A 66 21.41 -3.83 -9.78
N ALA A 67 20.08 -3.85 -9.64
CA ALA A 67 19.18 -3.21 -10.60
C ALA A 67 19.41 -1.69 -10.67
N LEU A 68 19.60 -1.03 -9.53
CA LEU A 68 19.90 0.40 -9.48
C LEU A 68 21.26 0.72 -10.10
N GLN A 69 22.31 -0.03 -9.75
CA GLN A 69 23.66 0.14 -10.31
C GLN A 69 23.69 -0.12 -11.83
N GLY A 70 22.88 -1.08 -12.30
CA GLY A 70 22.70 -1.39 -13.71
C GLY A 70 21.80 -0.42 -14.48
N GLY A 71 21.34 0.68 -13.87
CA GLY A 71 20.54 1.71 -14.55
C GLY A 71 19.09 1.31 -14.84
N LYS A 72 18.53 0.32 -14.12
CA LYS A 72 17.12 -0.09 -14.26
C LYS A 72 16.18 0.83 -13.47
N ASN A 73 16.25 2.14 -13.74
CA ASN A 73 15.54 3.20 -13.01
C ASN A 73 14.63 4.08 -13.89
N GLY A 74 14.40 3.65 -15.15
CA GLY A 74 13.42 4.28 -16.05
C GLY A 74 12.00 3.71 -15.87
N TYR A 75 11.07 4.22 -16.66
CA TYR A 75 9.70 3.71 -16.70
C TYR A 75 9.66 2.23 -17.13
N SER A 76 8.89 1.43 -16.40
CA SER A 76 8.50 0.08 -16.82
C SER A 76 7.27 0.13 -17.71
N PRO A 77 6.93 -0.97 -18.42
CA PRO A 77 5.60 -1.15 -18.98
C PRO A 77 4.53 -0.99 -17.89
N SER A 78 3.36 -0.45 -18.24
CA SER A 78 2.29 -0.12 -17.29
C SER A 78 1.82 -1.33 -16.46
N TYR A 79 1.78 -2.51 -17.06
CA TYR A 79 1.35 -3.75 -16.42
C TYR A 79 2.44 -4.42 -15.57
N GLY A 80 3.67 -3.87 -15.58
CA GLY A 80 4.84 -4.43 -14.90
C GLY A 80 5.88 -5.04 -15.85
N LEU A 81 7.07 -5.33 -15.31
CA LEU A 81 8.16 -5.93 -16.06
C LEU A 81 7.79 -7.36 -16.51
N PRO A 82 8.06 -7.75 -17.77
CA PRO A 82 7.73 -9.08 -18.27
C PRO A 82 8.32 -10.22 -17.44
N GLN A 83 9.59 -10.11 -16.99
CA GLN A 83 10.19 -11.15 -16.16
C GLN A 83 9.51 -11.30 -14.79
N LEU A 84 8.99 -10.20 -14.21
CA LEU A 84 8.30 -10.24 -12.92
C LEU A 84 6.92 -10.89 -13.08
N ARG A 85 6.18 -10.52 -14.13
CA ARG A 85 4.87 -11.12 -14.43
C ARG A 85 4.97 -12.63 -14.64
N ARG A 86 5.98 -13.11 -15.38
CA ARG A 86 6.25 -14.56 -15.51
C ARG A 86 6.59 -15.23 -14.19
N ALA A 87 7.39 -14.58 -13.36
CA ALA A 87 7.77 -15.13 -12.06
C ALA A 87 6.56 -15.31 -11.14
N ILE A 88 5.65 -14.32 -11.11
CA ILE A 88 4.40 -14.37 -10.36
C ILE A 88 3.49 -15.49 -10.92
N ALA A 89 3.26 -15.54 -12.23
CA ALA A 89 2.43 -16.59 -12.84
C ALA A 89 2.94 -18.00 -12.52
N ARG A 90 4.26 -18.21 -12.58
CA ARG A 90 4.88 -19.49 -12.17
C ARG A 90 4.72 -19.79 -10.67
N ASP A 91 4.70 -18.78 -9.81
CA ASP A 91 4.45 -18.97 -8.38
C ASP A 91 3.00 -19.38 -8.11
N GLU A 92 2.04 -18.74 -8.78
CA GLU A 92 0.63 -19.08 -8.68
C GLU A 92 0.30 -20.47 -9.24
N GLN A 93 0.98 -20.89 -10.32
CA GLN A 93 0.89 -22.26 -10.82
C GLN A 93 1.27 -23.31 -9.77
N ARG A 94 2.27 -23.02 -8.93
CA ARG A 94 2.65 -23.92 -7.82
C ARG A 94 1.59 -23.98 -6.71
N LYS A 95 0.75 -22.96 -6.61
CA LYS A 95 -0.39 -22.89 -5.67
C LYS A 95 -1.68 -23.49 -6.25
N GLY A 96 -1.65 -23.94 -7.51
CA GLY A 96 -2.77 -24.61 -8.18
C GLY A 96 -3.59 -23.73 -9.12
N TRP A 97 -3.24 -22.44 -9.31
CA TRP A 97 -3.89 -21.59 -10.29
C TRP A 97 -3.11 -21.59 -11.61
N ASN A 98 -3.73 -22.01 -12.73
CA ASN A 98 -3.09 -22.04 -14.05
C ASN A 98 -2.95 -20.63 -14.67
N ALA A 99 -2.29 -19.71 -13.96
CA ALA A 99 -2.06 -18.34 -14.37
C ALA A 99 -1.05 -18.26 -15.53
N THR A 100 -1.25 -17.29 -16.42
CA THR A 100 -0.30 -16.86 -17.43
C THR A 100 0.26 -15.49 -17.08
N GLU A 101 1.31 -15.03 -17.77
CA GLU A 101 1.81 -13.66 -17.54
C GLU A 101 0.75 -12.59 -17.85
N ASP A 102 -0.20 -12.89 -18.75
CA ASP A 102 -1.31 -12.02 -19.13
C ASP A 102 -2.35 -11.82 -18.02
N ASP A 103 -2.42 -12.73 -17.06
CA ASP A 103 -3.30 -12.65 -15.88
C ASP A 103 -2.72 -11.79 -14.75
N VAL A 104 -1.48 -11.29 -14.89
CA VAL A 104 -0.75 -10.57 -13.83
C VAL A 104 -0.64 -9.08 -14.14
N TYR A 105 -1.05 -8.25 -13.18
CA TYR A 105 -0.79 -6.80 -13.15
C TYR A 105 0.04 -6.45 -11.91
N VAL A 106 1.17 -5.77 -12.09
CA VAL A 106 2.04 -5.37 -10.97
C VAL A 106 1.65 -3.98 -10.46
N CYS A 107 1.39 -3.86 -9.17
CA CYS A 107 1.01 -2.61 -8.50
C CYS A 107 1.98 -2.25 -7.35
N HIS A 108 1.88 -1.02 -6.87
CA HIS A 108 2.52 -0.49 -5.66
C HIS A 108 1.80 -1.01 -4.41
N GLY A 109 2.02 -2.29 -4.15
CA GLY A 109 1.36 -3.02 -3.07
C GLY A 109 -0.12 -3.30 -3.35
N VAL A 110 -0.75 -4.00 -2.40
CA VAL A 110 -2.15 -4.46 -2.53
C VAL A 110 -3.14 -3.28 -2.48
N THR A 111 -2.78 -2.18 -1.81
CA THR A 111 -3.62 -0.98 -1.72
C THR A 111 -3.94 -0.40 -3.10
N GLU A 112 -2.94 -0.23 -3.97
CA GLU A 112 -3.19 0.25 -5.34
C GLU A 112 -3.99 -0.77 -6.15
N ALA A 113 -3.72 -2.07 -6.00
CA ALA A 113 -4.48 -3.12 -6.68
C ALA A 113 -5.98 -3.07 -6.33
N LEU A 114 -6.31 -2.88 -5.04
CA LEU A 114 -7.71 -2.73 -4.60
C LEU A 114 -8.34 -1.45 -5.16
N GLN A 115 -7.61 -0.34 -5.19
CA GLN A 115 -8.11 0.91 -5.78
C GLN A 115 -8.43 0.74 -7.26
N LEU A 116 -7.53 0.13 -8.04
CA LEU A 116 -7.74 -0.15 -9.45
C LEU A 116 -8.93 -1.08 -9.67
N LEU A 117 -9.01 -2.18 -8.91
CA LEU A 117 -10.10 -3.13 -8.99
C LEU A 117 -11.44 -2.44 -8.72
N PHE A 118 -11.55 -1.73 -7.59
CA PHE A 118 -12.80 -1.07 -7.21
C PHE A 118 -13.20 0.04 -8.17
N ALA A 119 -12.25 0.84 -8.66
CA ALA A 119 -12.53 1.87 -9.65
C ALA A 119 -12.97 1.29 -11.01
N ALA A 120 -12.52 0.08 -11.35
CA ALA A 120 -12.86 -0.58 -12.61
C ALA A 120 -14.20 -1.32 -12.59
N VAL A 121 -14.68 -1.76 -11.41
CA VAL A 121 -15.83 -2.68 -11.31
C VAL A 121 -17.01 -2.15 -10.50
N LEU A 122 -16.83 -1.13 -9.66
CA LEU A 122 -17.89 -0.61 -8.79
C LEU A 122 -18.52 0.65 -9.37
N GLU A 123 -19.83 0.75 -9.19
CA GLU A 123 -20.64 1.93 -9.50
C GLU A 123 -21.40 2.35 -8.24
N GLU A 124 -22.05 3.52 -8.29
CA GLU A 124 -22.90 3.96 -7.20
C GLU A 124 -24.02 2.95 -6.93
N GLY A 125 -24.15 2.52 -5.67
CA GLY A 125 -25.12 1.51 -5.24
C GLY A 125 -24.65 0.07 -5.37
N THR A 126 -23.48 -0.21 -5.94
CA THR A 126 -22.90 -1.56 -5.95
C THR A 126 -22.66 -2.06 -4.53
N LYS A 127 -23.03 -3.32 -4.27
CA LYS A 127 -22.82 -3.98 -2.97
C LYS A 127 -21.65 -4.95 -3.08
N VAL A 128 -20.70 -4.85 -2.16
CA VAL A 128 -19.53 -5.73 -2.07
C VAL A 128 -19.67 -6.58 -0.80
N LEU A 129 -19.47 -7.89 -0.94
CA LEU A 129 -19.36 -8.79 0.21
C LEU A 129 -17.95 -8.70 0.78
N ALA A 130 -17.86 -8.36 2.07
CA ALA A 130 -16.60 -8.33 2.81
C ALA A 130 -16.67 -9.28 4.01
N PRO A 131 -15.59 -10.01 4.34
CA PRO A 131 -15.54 -10.82 5.55
C PRO A 131 -15.57 -9.93 6.80
N GLY A 132 -16.01 -10.49 7.92
CA GLY A 132 -15.95 -9.87 9.23
C GLY A 132 -15.08 -10.71 10.18
N PRO A 133 -14.14 -10.12 10.93
CA PRO A 133 -13.78 -8.69 10.98
C PRO A 133 -13.06 -8.20 9.71
N HIS A 134 -13.13 -6.89 9.46
CA HIS A 134 -12.44 -6.17 8.37
C HIS A 134 -11.63 -4.99 8.92
#